data_AF-A0A5J4Q8T9-F1
#
_entry.id   AF-A0A5J4Q8T9-F1
#
_cell.length_a   1.000
_cell.length_b   1.000
_cell.length_c   1.000
_cell.angle_alpha   90.00
_cell.angle_beta   90.00
_cell.angle_gamma   90.00
#
_symmetry.space_group_name_H-M   'P 1'
#
loop_
_entity.id
_entity.type
_entity.pdbx_description
1 polymer ?
#
loop_
_entity_poly.entity_id
_entity_poly.type
_entity_poly.pdbx_seq_one_letter_code
_entity_poly.pdbx_strand_id
1 'polypeptide(L)' 'THYGQIFPISLITEMMYEKAHGYLKKGDSHIYVSSGLGLWGGKFRIGTRSEYVVIHLTPLKTL' A
#
# COMPACT_ATOMS: atom_id res chain seq x y z
N THR A 1 -1.45 -5.83 0.67
CA THR A 1 -0.60 -5.04 1.59
C THR A 1 0.80 -5.59 1.54
N HIS A 2 1.79 -4.87 0.99
CA HIS A 2 3.07 -5.52 0.64
C HIS A 2 4.34 -4.71 0.96
N TYR A 3 4.31 -3.64 1.77
CA TYR A 3 5.54 -2.90 2.09
C TYR A 3 6.49 -3.61 3.08
N GLY A 4 6.31 -4.92 3.32
CA GLY A 4 7.03 -5.68 4.36
C GLY A 4 6.70 -5.20 5.78
N GLN A 5 7.16 -5.92 6.80
CA GLN A 5 7.03 -5.48 8.21
C GLN A 5 8.31 -4.87 8.78
N ILE A 6 9.47 -5.23 8.20
CA ILE A 6 10.79 -4.91 8.73
C ILE A 6 11.61 -4.27 7.61
N PHE A 7 12.19 -3.10 7.88
CA PHE A 7 13.23 -2.51 7.03
C PHE A 7 14.59 -3.15 7.37
N PRO A 8 15.43 -3.51 6.39
CA PRO A 8 15.34 -3.19 4.96
C PRO A 8 14.67 -4.26 4.07
N ILE A 9 14.06 -5.31 4.63
CA ILE A 9 13.41 -6.38 3.84
C ILE A 9 12.30 -5.82 2.93
N SER A 10 11.67 -4.70 3.30
CA SER A 10 10.73 -3.95 2.46
C SER A 10 11.29 -3.58 1.07
N LEU A 11 12.60 -3.43 0.91
CA LEU A 11 13.22 -3.14 -0.40
C LEU A 11 13.00 -4.28 -1.41
N ILE A 12 12.83 -5.52 -0.96
CA ILE A 12 12.51 -6.65 -1.85
C ILE A 12 11.17 -6.42 -2.54
N THR A 13 10.17 -5.92 -1.80
CA THR A 13 8.85 -5.67 -2.39
C THR A 13 8.86 -4.45 -3.30
N GLU A 14 9.68 -3.44 -3.01
CA GLU A 14 9.94 -2.33 -3.94
C GLU A 14 10.58 -2.79 -5.26
N MET A 15 11.49 -3.76 -5.23
CA MET A 15 12.10 -4.31 -6.45
C MET A 15 11.16 -5.23 -7.24
N MET A 16 10.25 -5.94 -6.57
CA MET A 16 9.36 -6.93 -7.21
C MET A 16 8.11 -6.32 -7.83
N TYR A 17 7.59 -5.22 -7.30
CA TYR A 17 6.30 -4.67 -7.71
C TYR A 17 6.43 -3.29 -8.32
N GLU A 18 5.69 -3.03 -9.39
CA GLU A 18 5.55 -1.69 -10.00
C GLU A 18 5.19 -0.62 -8.97
N LYS A 19 4.36 -0.99 -7.98
CA LYS A 19 4.03 -0.16 -6.81
C LYS A 19 3.91 -1.01 -5.55
N ALA A 20 4.93 -1.00 -4.70
CA ALA A 20 4.93 -1.76 -3.45
C ALA A 20 4.01 -1.15 -2.35
N HIS A 21 3.88 0.17 -2.33
CA HIS A 21 3.03 0.95 -1.41
C HIS A 21 2.63 2.29 -2.03
N GLY A 22 1.42 2.77 -1.71
CA GLY A 22 0.90 4.07 -2.11
C GLY A 22 0.01 4.03 -3.35
N TYR A 23 -0.22 5.21 -3.92
CA TYR A 23 -1.14 5.42 -5.04
C TYR A 23 -0.44 5.29 -6.41
N LEU A 24 -1.15 4.68 -7.36
CA LEU A 24 -0.78 4.51 -8.77
C LEU A 24 -2.03 4.72 -9.64
N LYS A 25 -1.92 5.54 -10.69
CA LYS A 25 -2.92 5.59 -11.77
C LYS A 25 -2.39 4.79 -12.96
N LYS A 26 -3.16 3.82 -13.46
CA LYS A 26 -2.80 2.98 -14.60
C LYS A 26 -3.97 2.95 -15.59
N GLY A 27 -3.83 3.68 -16.70
CA GLY A 27 -4.95 3.97 -17.60
C GLY A 27 -6.09 4.66 -16.86
N ASP A 28 -7.30 4.12 -16.99
CA ASP A 28 -8.50 4.60 -16.28
C ASP A 28 -8.64 4.05 -14.86
N SER A 29 -7.69 3.21 -14.41
CA SER A 29 -7.72 2.62 -13.08
C SER A 29 -6.94 3.43 -12.05
N HIS A 30 -7.55 3.62 -10.88
CA HIS A 30 -6.94 4.18 -9.69
C HIS A 30 -6.62 3.05 -8.71
N ILE A 31 -5.35 2.83 -8.42
CA ILE A 31 -4.85 1.72 -7.58
C ILE A 31 -4.19 2.32 -6.35
N TYR A 32 -4.56 1.83 -5.17
CA TYR A 32 -3.89 2.17 -3.92
C TYR A 32 -3.46 0.90 -3.20
N VAL A 33 -2.17 0.78 -2.91
CA VAL A 33 -1.61 -0.35 -2.16
C VAL A 33 -1.26 0.13 -0.76
N SER A 34 -2.00 -0.31 0.26
CA SER A 34 -1.67 0.05 1.65
C SER A 34 -0.45 -0.70 2.19
N SER A 35 0.32 -0.06 3.07
CA SER A 35 1.44 -0.71 3.77
C SER A 35 0.92 -1.74 4.80
N GLY A 36 -0.35 -1.61 5.19
CA GLY A 36 -1.07 -2.50 6.08
C GLY A 36 -0.79 -2.26 7.56
N LEU A 37 -1.60 -2.88 8.42
CA LEU A 37 -1.54 -2.70 9.88
C LEU A 37 -0.39 -3.45 10.58
N GLY A 38 0.34 -4.31 9.86
CA GLY A 38 1.41 -5.13 10.44
C GLY A 38 0.90 -6.31 11.27
N LEU A 39 -0.20 -6.94 10.84
CA LEU A 39 -0.87 -8.04 11.56
C LEU A 39 -0.49 -9.45 11.05
N TRP A 40 0.29 -9.55 9.98
CA TRP A 40 0.68 -10.83 9.42
C TRP A 40 1.92 -11.37 10.15
N GLY A 41 1.92 -12.62 10.60
CA GLY A 41 3.02 -13.16 11.41
C GLY A 41 3.16 -12.44 12.76
N GLY A 42 4.27 -11.73 12.98
CA GLY A 42 4.49 -10.91 14.16
C GLY A 42 3.65 -9.63 14.12
N LYS A 43 2.91 -9.31 15.19
CA LYS A 43 2.02 -8.15 15.25
C LYS A 43 2.76 -6.83 15.54
N PHE A 44 3.82 -6.57 14.78
CA PHE A 44 4.67 -5.40 14.94
C PHE A 44 5.26 -4.96 13.60
N ARG A 45 5.86 -3.78 13.59
CA ARG A 45 6.63 -3.24 12.48
C ARG A 45 7.91 -2.62 13.04
N ILE A 46 9.02 -2.82 12.34
CA ILE A 46 10.33 -2.26 12.72
C ILE A 46 10.88 -1.50 11.52
N GLY A 47 11.10 -0.20 11.68
CA GLY A 47 11.59 0.65 10.58
C GLY A 47 10.62 0.79 9.39
N THR A 48 9.35 0.38 9.54
CA THR A 48 8.28 0.62 8.55
C THR A 48 7.02 1.14 9.27
N ARG A 49 6.05 1.67 8.52
CA ARG A 49 4.87 2.35 9.08
C ARG A 49 3.57 1.56 8.88
N SER A 50 2.80 1.36 9.95
CA SER A 50 1.44 0.83 9.86
C SER A 50 0.50 1.86 9.25
N GLU A 51 -0.46 1.39 8.46
CA GLU A 51 -1.39 2.27 7.76
C GLU A 51 -2.81 1.70 7.75
N TYR A 52 -3.77 2.60 7.94
CA TYR A 52 -5.19 2.40 7.69
C TYR A 52 -5.64 3.51 6.75
N VAL A 53 -6.32 3.17 5.67
CA VAL A 53 -6.69 4.12 4.61
C VAL A 53 -8.20 4.20 4.51
N VAL A 54 -8.71 5.43 4.56
CA VAL A 54 -10.11 5.75 4.33
C VAL A 54 -10.20 6.34 2.93
N ILE A 55 -10.94 5.68 2.04
CA ILE A 55 -11.13 6.13 0.67
C ILE A 55 -12.57 6.61 0.52
N HIS A 56 -12.73 7.89 0.19
CA HIS A 56 -14.00 8.47 -0.20
C HIS A 56 -14.13 8.40 -1.72
N LEU A 57 -15.12 7.65 -2.21
CA LEU A 57 -15.41 7.52 -3.64
C LEU A 57 -16.57 8.44 -4.01
N THR A 58 -16.32 9.32 -4.97
CA THR A 58 -17.35 10.17 -5.58
C THR A 58 -17.62 9.72 -7.01
N PRO A 59 -18.88 9.47 -7.41
CA PRO A 59 -19.22 9.21 -8.79
C PRO A 59 -18.81 10.40 -9.67
N LEU A 60 -18.37 10.11 -10.90
CA LEU A 60 -18.27 11.15 -11.93
C LEU A 60 -19.68 11.68 -12.20
N LYS A 61 -19.84 13.00 -12.16
CA LYS A 61 -21.08 13.63 -12.66
C LYS A 61 -21.11 13.42 -14.17
N THR A 62 -21.97 12.52 -14.64
CA THR A 62 -22.36 12.49 -16.05
C THR A 62 -23.27 13.70 -16.29
N LEU A 63 -22.93 14.53 -17.28
CA LEU A 63 -23.75 15.65 -17.74
C LEU A 63 -25.03 15.15 -18.43
#